data_AF-A0A7K4DU80-F1
#
_entry.id   AF-A0A7K4DU80-F1
#
_cell.length_a   1.000
_cell.length_b   1.000
_cell.length_c   1.000
_cell.angle_alpha   90.00
_cell.angle_beta   90.00
_cell.angle_gamma   90.00
#
_symmetry.space_group_name_H-M   'P 1'
#
loop_
_entity.id
_entity.type
_entity.pdbx_description
1 polymer ?
#
loop_
_entity_poly.entity_id
_entity_poly.type
_entity_poly.pdbx_seq_one_letter_code
_entity_poly.pdbx_strand_id
1 'polypeptide(L)'
;MIEKKFKFLLGALAISISISFLTWANFISFGDTDQDGVIDSIDNCPLHYNQDQADNDSDKIGNKCDSDDDNDGIVDHLDSFDVEPQDWADFDFDGVGSSMDEDDDNDGLLDSEDSEPVLPSEILATKYLDDIQDCANIDDSTSRHLCYTVFFGKVTKNEQNNSDALELSIALSKIGTIDDCHFVSHEIGHVAFEENPDVISNLIGMDGTMCRGGYFHGVLASYFHNVKENNESFPSSYNLVCNDLIGSSNYQDCIHGLGHGLVHFFEKDLNSSLQLCHEMSFYQNILCVKGVMMQYTDNTLTQKGISQNVVSGLCDESQLEHLDFIECSMSLGTTLSFFNNHDYEKSSKYCEFIENQKGQSYCLEGLRLEIADSENYKINPLTEDIREKFQPQFESDYVIDIRSSSIISNFEHIEEIEMMTFSIGSPQYVIMYIPSKFVSSDMLITVNGQVSSNVVVKNNILNQDITMVSFVPKHDGLVMITPMP
;
A
#
# COMPACT_ATOMS: atom_id res chain seq x y z
N MET A 1 50.16 75.02 -38.19
CA MET A 1 49.60 73.78 -38.82
C MET A 1 49.51 72.60 -37.85
N ILE A 2 50.16 72.64 -36.68
CA ILE A 2 50.22 71.53 -35.70
C ILE A 2 49.03 71.56 -34.72
N GLU A 3 48.55 72.73 -34.28
CA GLU A 3 47.42 72.86 -33.33
C GLU A 3 46.06 72.36 -33.86
N LYS A 4 45.76 72.59 -35.15
CA LYS A 4 44.48 72.14 -35.74
C LYS A 4 44.40 70.62 -35.87
N LYS A 5 45.53 69.93 -36.10
CA LYS A 5 45.59 68.47 -36.15
C LYS A 5 45.48 67.84 -34.75
N PHE A 6 46.03 68.50 -33.73
CA PHE A 6 45.98 68.01 -32.34
C PHE A 6 44.56 68.10 -31.74
N LYS A 7 43.83 69.19 -32.00
CA LYS A 7 42.42 69.32 -31.59
C LYS A 7 41.49 68.34 -32.31
N PHE A 8 41.78 68.01 -33.58
CA PHE A 8 41.01 67.01 -34.33
C PHE A 8 41.29 65.58 -33.83
N LEU A 9 42.53 65.27 -33.45
CA LEU A 9 42.89 63.98 -32.85
C LEU A 9 42.27 63.79 -31.46
N LEU A 10 42.28 64.82 -30.61
CA LEU A 10 41.65 64.78 -29.28
C LEU A 10 40.12 64.67 -29.37
N GLY A 11 39.49 65.36 -30.33
CA GLY A 11 38.05 65.22 -30.60
C GLY A 11 37.68 63.83 -31.13
N ALA A 12 38.49 63.26 -32.03
CA ALA A 12 38.27 61.91 -32.56
C ALA A 12 38.50 60.82 -31.50
N LEU A 13 39.49 60.99 -30.60
CA LEU A 13 39.71 60.08 -29.47
C LEU A 13 38.58 60.16 -28.43
N ALA A 14 38.09 61.36 -28.12
CA ALA A 14 36.98 61.53 -27.17
C ALA A 14 35.67 60.93 -27.71
N ILE A 15 35.42 61.05 -29.02
CA ILE A 15 34.28 60.42 -29.69
C ILE A 15 34.47 58.90 -29.75
N SER A 16 35.67 58.37 -30.02
CA SER A 16 35.89 56.92 -30.03
C SER A 16 35.76 56.30 -28.64
N ILE A 17 36.24 56.97 -27.59
CA ILE A 17 36.11 56.55 -26.18
C ILE A 17 34.64 56.62 -25.72
N SER A 18 33.88 57.63 -26.16
CA SER A 18 32.45 57.74 -25.85
C SER A 18 31.62 56.66 -26.57
N ILE A 19 31.97 56.33 -27.81
CA ILE A 19 31.32 55.25 -28.58
C ILE A 19 31.71 53.87 -28.02
N SER A 20 32.94 53.68 -27.53
CA SER A 20 33.33 52.41 -26.88
C SER A 20 32.74 52.24 -25.48
N PHE A 21 32.46 53.33 -24.74
CA PHE A 21 31.66 53.28 -23.50
C PHE A 21 30.17 53.02 -23.76
N LEU A 22 29.60 53.55 -24.86
CA LEU A 22 28.21 53.28 -25.25
C LEU A 22 27.99 51.87 -25.81
N THR A 23 29.04 51.21 -26.33
CA THR A 23 28.99 49.79 -26.72
C THR A 23 29.41 48.82 -25.61
N TRP A 24 29.90 49.32 -24.46
CA TRP A 24 30.15 48.51 -23.25
C TRP A 24 28.99 48.56 -22.25
N ALA A 25 28.06 49.52 -22.40
CA ALA A 25 26.91 49.68 -21.51
C ALA A 25 25.67 48.85 -21.92
N ASN A 26 25.76 48.00 -22.95
CA ASN A 26 24.65 47.16 -23.42
C ASN A 26 25.01 45.67 -23.51
N PHE A 27 25.97 45.21 -22.71
CA PHE A 27 26.07 43.80 -22.34
C PHE A 27 25.78 43.68 -20.85
N ILE A 28 24.54 43.99 -20.46
CA ILE A 28 23.95 43.19 -19.40
C ILE A 28 23.78 41.83 -20.07
N SER A 29 24.64 40.87 -19.73
CA SER A 29 24.31 39.46 -19.95
C SER A 29 23.07 39.24 -19.10
N PHE A 30 21.90 39.40 -19.71
CA PHE A 30 20.67 38.93 -19.11
C PHE A 30 20.80 37.41 -19.17
N GLY A 31 21.21 36.85 -18.02
CA GLY A 31 21.15 35.42 -17.82
C GLY A 31 19.69 34.99 -17.93
N ASP A 32 19.53 33.77 -18.42
CA ASP A 32 18.31 32.99 -18.45
C ASP A 32 18.83 31.61 -18.06
N THR A 33 18.89 31.38 -16.75
CA THR A 33 19.68 30.33 -16.12
C THR A 33 19.01 28.96 -16.34
N ASP A 34 17.70 28.92 -16.34
CA ASP A 34 16.86 27.74 -16.53
C ASP A 34 16.33 27.58 -17.97
N GLN A 35 16.55 28.57 -18.84
CA GLN A 35 16.27 28.57 -20.27
C GLN A 35 14.77 28.53 -20.60
N ASP A 36 13.95 29.17 -19.78
CA ASP A 36 12.49 29.26 -19.97
C ASP A 36 12.04 30.38 -20.91
N GLY A 37 12.97 31.28 -21.27
CA GLY A 37 12.75 32.42 -22.15
C GLY A 37 12.44 33.72 -21.41
N VAL A 38 12.45 33.71 -20.09
CA VAL A 38 12.40 34.86 -19.19
C VAL A 38 13.82 35.14 -18.68
N ILE A 39 14.15 36.41 -18.48
CA ILE A 39 15.49 36.79 -18.04
C ILE A 39 15.55 36.75 -16.51
N ASP A 40 16.63 36.24 -15.91
CA ASP A 40 16.79 36.05 -14.45
C ASP A 40 16.39 37.28 -13.61
N SER A 41 16.51 38.49 -14.17
CA SER A 41 16.18 39.75 -13.48
C SER A 41 14.69 40.08 -13.36
N ILE A 42 13.83 39.44 -14.15
CA ILE A 42 12.36 39.61 -14.12
C ILE A 42 11.63 38.28 -13.99
N ASP A 43 12.38 37.18 -13.86
CA ASP A 43 11.89 35.83 -13.71
C ASP A 43 11.49 35.59 -12.24
N ASN A 44 10.27 35.11 -12.01
CA ASN A 44 9.77 34.76 -10.69
C ASN A 44 10.29 33.41 -10.18
N CYS A 45 10.89 32.57 -11.04
CA CYS A 45 11.63 31.36 -10.68
C CYS A 45 12.94 31.19 -11.46
N PRO A 46 13.99 32.03 -11.22
CA PRO A 46 15.22 32.06 -12.02
C PRO A 46 16.04 30.77 -12.14
N LEU A 47 15.68 29.71 -11.41
CA LEU A 47 16.36 28.41 -11.40
C LEU A 47 15.45 27.27 -11.86
N HIS A 48 14.16 27.51 -12.12
CA HIS A 48 13.16 26.50 -12.37
C HIS A 48 12.27 26.88 -13.56
N TYR A 49 12.46 26.17 -14.67
CA TYR A 49 11.76 26.44 -15.93
C TYR A 49 10.24 26.64 -15.75
N ASN A 50 9.75 27.87 -15.97
CA ASN A 50 8.34 28.24 -15.85
C ASN A 50 7.94 29.40 -16.79
N GLN A 51 7.92 29.11 -18.09
CA GLN A 51 7.68 30.10 -19.14
C GLN A 51 6.37 30.92 -18.98
N ASP A 52 5.36 30.37 -18.33
CA ASP A 52 4.06 31.02 -18.07
C ASP A 52 4.12 32.03 -16.93
N GLN A 53 5.13 31.95 -16.06
CA GLN A 53 5.35 32.84 -14.91
C GLN A 53 4.09 32.95 -14.03
N ALA A 54 3.42 31.81 -13.81
CA ALA A 54 2.33 31.71 -12.85
C ALA A 54 2.82 32.14 -11.46
N ASP A 55 1.97 32.87 -10.73
CA ASP A 55 2.19 33.51 -9.43
C ASP A 55 0.78 33.77 -8.85
N ASN A 56 0.17 32.72 -8.31
CA ASN A 56 -1.27 32.68 -8.01
C ASN A 56 -1.63 33.53 -6.78
N ASP A 57 -0.78 33.50 -5.76
CA ASP A 57 -0.87 34.34 -4.56
C ASP A 57 -0.34 35.79 -4.76
N SER A 58 0.35 36.07 -5.86
CA SER A 58 0.96 37.36 -6.19
C SER A 58 2.07 37.81 -5.22
N ASP A 59 2.83 36.89 -4.64
CA ASP A 59 3.94 37.19 -3.74
C ASP A 59 5.28 37.49 -4.48
N LYS A 60 5.31 37.17 -5.79
CA LYS A 60 6.41 37.28 -6.77
C LYS A 60 7.40 36.12 -6.80
N ILE A 61 7.15 35.07 -6.05
CA ILE A 61 7.73 33.75 -6.24
C ILE A 61 6.76 33.06 -7.21
N GLY A 62 7.31 32.45 -8.26
CA GLY A 62 6.43 31.76 -9.21
C GLY A 62 5.98 30.43 -8.64
N ASN A 63 4.81 29.96 -9.06
CA ASN A 63 4.26 28.67 -8.63
C ASN A 63 5.25 27.48 -8.76
N LYS A 64 6.22 27.59 -9.68
CA LYS A 64 7.21 26.53 -9.90
C LYS A 64 8.27 26.42 -8.80
N CYS A 65 8.43 27.47 -8.00
CA CYS A 65 9.46 27.61 -6.98
C CYS A 65 8.92 28.20 -5.68
N ASP A 66 7.60 28.43 -5.59
CA ASP A 66 6.90 28.57 -4.34
C ASP A 66 6.71 27.19 -3.70
N SER A 67 6.39 27.19 -2.42
CA SER A 67 6.02 26.00 -1.64
C SER A 67 4.58 26.04 -1.15
N ASP A 68 3.90 27.17 -1.36
CA ASP A 68 2.51 27.47 -0.97
C ASP A 68 1.95 28.47 -2.00
N ASP A 69 1.52 27.94 -3.14
CA ASP A 69 1.17 28.65 -4.38
C ASP A 69 -0.02 29.62 -4.22
N ASP A 70 -0.86 29.45 -3.20
CA ASP A 70 -2.02 30.30 -2.93
C ASP A 70 -2.02 30.98 -1.54
N ASN A 71 -0.98 30.73 -0.73
CA ASN A 71 -0.71 31.33 0.57
C ASN A 71 -1.82 31.08 1.61
N ASP A 72 -2.48 29.92 1.54
CA ASP A 72 -3.50 29.49 2.50
C ASP A 72 -2.89 28.89 3.80
N GLY A 73 -1.58 28.59 3.77
CA GLY A 73 -0.81 28.02 4.87
C GLY A 73 -0.68 26.50 4.84
N ILE A 74 -1.11 25.85 3.76
CA ILE A 74 -0.86 24.45 3.42
C ILE A 74 0.20 24.39 2.33
N VAL A 75 1.20 23.53 2.50
CA VAL A 75 2.24 23.36 1.48
C VAL A 75 1.71 22.59 0.27
N ASP A 76 2.13 22.97 -0.95
CA ASP A 76 1.55 22.48 -2.22
C ASP A 76 1.47 20.95 -2.31
N HIS A 77 2.46 20.22 -1.80
CA HIS A 77 2.47 18.75 -1.88
C HIS A 77 1.45 18.07 -0.94
N LEU A 78 0.78 18.83 -0.08
CA LEU A 78 -0.37 18.39 0.73
C LEU A 78 -1.68 19.02 0.27
N ASP A 79 -1.60 19.99 -0.63
CA ASP A 79 -2.72 20.75 -1.12
C ASP A 79 -3.22 20.16 -2.45
N SER A 80 -4.42 19.59 -2.43
CA SER A 80 -5.07 19.07 -3.64
C SER A 80 -5.64 20.18 -4.54
N PHE A 81 -5.70 21.40 -4.01
CA PHE A 81 -6.25 22.62 -4.58
C PHE A 81 -5.23 23.77 -4.48
N ASP A 82 -3.95 23.49 -4.75
CA ASP A 82 -2.76 24.37 -4.66
C ASP A 82 -2.84 25.77 -5.34
N VAL A 83 -3.94 26.11 -6.00
CA VAL A 83 -4.16 27.43 -6.61
C VAL A 83 -5.48 28.08 -6.15
N GLU A 84 -6.17 27.50 -5.18
CA GLU A 84 -7.49 27.90 -4.70
C GLU A 84 -7.47 28.01 -3.17
N PRO A 85 -7.21 29.21 -2.58
CA PRO A 85 -6.88 29.36 -1.14
C PRO A 85 -8.08 29.21 -0.18
N GLN A 86 -9.15 28.61 -0.68
CA GLN A 86 -10.40 28.36 0.01
C GLN A 86 -10.51 26.89 0.41
N ASP A 87 -9.76 26.01 -0.23
CA ASP A 87 -9.77 24.58 -0.01
C ASP A 87 -8.38 24.01 -0.16
N TRP A 88 -8.11 22.93 0.56
CA TRP A 88 -6.84 22.21 0.45
C TRP A 88 -7.02 20.70 0.23
N ALA A 89 -8.22 20.17 0.48
CA ALA A 89 -8.53 18.75 0.35
C ALA A 89 -10.01 18.50 0.02
N ASP A 90 -10.24 17.33 -0.56
CA ASP A 90 -11.54 16.71 -0.85
C ASP A 90 -11.55 15.38 -0.07
N PHE A 91 -12.28 15.34 1.05
CA PHE A 91 -12.20 14.23 2.01
C PHE A 91 -13.12 13.05 1.69
N ASP A 92 -14.15 13.25 0.88
CA ASP A 92 -15.06 12.19 0.45
C ASP A 92 -14.79 11.69 -0.98
N PHE A 93 -13.90 12.40 -1.69
CA PHE A 93 -13.30 12.08 -2.98
C PHE A 93 -14.30 12.09 -4.14
N ASP A 94 -15.24 13.03 -4.10
CA ASP A 94 -16.28 13.19 -5.10
C ASP A 94 -15.88 14.16 -6.24
N GLY A 95 -14.79 14.90 -6.03
CA GLY A 95 -14.23 15.88 -6.96
C GLY A 95 -14.58 17.33 -6.64
N VAL A 96 -15.24 17.61 -5.51
CA VAL A 96 -15.51 18.96 -4.98
C VAL A 96 -14.69 19.16 -3.70
N GLY A 97 -14.05 20.32 -3.55
CA GLY A 97 -13.31 20.66 -2.32
C GLY A 97 -14.26 20.88 -1.16
N SER A 98 -13.88 20.46 0.06
CA SER A 98 -14.77 20.43 1.23
C SER A 98 -15.43 21.77 1.56
N SER A 99 -14.79 22.92 1.33
CA SER A 99 -15.39 24.24 1.62
C SER A 99 -16.43 24.68 0.58
N MET A 100 -16.48 24.01 -0.57
CA MET A 100 -17.39 24.26 -1.67
C MET A 100 -18.41 23.15 -1.89
N ASP A 101 -18.30 22.05 -1.16
CA ASP A 101 -19.27 20.95 -1.14
C ASP A 101 -20.48 21.33 -0.27
N GLU A 102 -21.64 20.74 -0.57
CA GLU A 102 -22.88 20.89 0.21
C GLU A 102 -23.31 19.56 0.87
N ASP A 103 -22.51 18.50 0.73
CA ASP A 103 -22.70 17.13 1.26
C ASP A 103 -21.31 16.51 1.58
N ASP A 104 -20.55 17.12 2.51
CA ASP A 104 -19.09 16.88 2.70
C ASP A 104 -18.72 15.43 3.10
N ASP A 105 -19.70 14.59 3.45
CA ASP A 105 -19.51 13.18 3.77
C ASP A 105 -20.19 12.21 2.79
N ASN A 106 -20.88 12.76 1.79
CA ASN A 106 -21.60 12.07 0.74
C ASN A 106 -22.59 11.00 1.27
N ASP A 107 -23.18 11.23 2.46
CA ASP A 107 -24.21 10.36 3.03
C ASP A 107 -25.60 10.56 2.38
N GLY A 108 -25.73 11.62 1.56
CA GLY A 108 -26.93 11.98 0.81
C GLY A 108 -27.85 12.96 1.54
N LEU A 109 -27.41 13.53 2.67
CA LEU A 109 -28.02 14.65 3.37
C LEU A 109 -27.15 15.88 3.21
N LEU A 110 -27.73 16.97 2.70
CA LEU A 110 -26.99 18.24 2.62
C LEU A 110 -26.55 18.71 4.01
N ASP A 111 -25.39 19.35 4.15
CA ASP A 111 -24.82 19.78 5.45
C ASP A 111 -25.80 20.62 6.28
N SER A 112 -26.62 21.42 5.59
CA SER A 112 -27.62 22.27 6.21
C SER A 112 -28.76 21.51 6.89
N GLU A 113 -28.95 20.25 6.52
CA GLU A 113 -29.96 19.31 7.03
C GLU A 113 -29.33 18.15 7.81
N ASP A 114 -28.01 18.02 7.81
CA ASP A 114 -27.30 16.96 8.49
C ASP A 114 -26.80 17.35 9.90
N SER A 115 -26.86 16.38 10.81
CA SER A 115 -26.35 16.49 12.17
C SER A 115 -24.86 16.16 12.31
N GLU A 116 -24.28 15.42 11.35
CA GLU A 116 -22.87 15.00 11.34
C GLU A 116 -22.21 15.35 9.98
N PRO A 117 -22.27 16.63 9.55
CA PRO A 117 -22.10 17.03 8.15
C PRO A 117 -20.71 16.84 7.54
N VAL A 118 -19.73 16.30 8.27
CA VAL A 118 -18.34 16.18 7.82
C VAL A 118 -17.76 14.84 8.24
N LEU A 119 -16.86 14.31 7.42
CA LEU A 119 -16.18 13.05 7.73
C LEU A 119 -15.28 13.16 8.98
N PRO A 120 -15.15 12.08 9.77
CA PRO A 120 -14.20 12.04 10.88
C PRO A 120 -12.76 12.34 10.47
N SER A 121 -12.35 11.91 9.27
CA SER A 121 -11.03 12.21 8.71
C SER A 121 -10.79 13.71 8.55
N GLU A 122 -11.80 14.46 8.09
CA GLU A 122 -11.70 15.90 7.91
C GLU A 122 -11.56 16.61 9.27
N ILE A 123 -12.41 16.25 10.24
CA ILE A 123 -12.36 16.79 11.61
C ILE A 123 -10.95 16.61 12.20
N LEU A 124 -10.38 15.41 12.05
CA LEU A 124 -9.06 15.10 12.59
C LEU A 124 -7.94 15.78 11.81
N ALA A 125 -8.05 15.89 10.49
CA ALA A 125 -7.07 16.60 9.67
C ALA A 125 -7.00 18.07 10.06
N THR A 126 -8.14 18.76 10.21
CA THR A 126 -8.18 20.15 10.69
C THR A 126 -7.61 20.27 12.11
N LYS A 127 -7.94 19.34 13.00
CA LYS A 127 -7.49 19.36 14.40
C LYS A 127 -5.97 19.16 14.54
N TYR A 128 -5.37 18.35 13.69
CA TYR A 128 -3.97 17.94 13.76
C TYR A 128 -3.11 18.46 12.60
N LEU A 129 -3.58 19.50 11.92
CA LEU A 129 -2.95 20.03 10.71
C LEU A 129 -1.46 20.33 10.87
N ASP A 130 -1.08 21.00 11.96
CA ASP A 130 0.33 21.31 12.25
C ASP A 130 1.20 20.04 12.36
N ASP A 131 0.72 18.99 13.05
CA ASP A 131 1.45 17.71 13.18
C ASP A 131 1.56 16.99 11.82
N ILE A 132 0.54 17.07 10.99
CA ILE A 132 0.51 16.49 9.63
C ILE A 132 1.54 17.20 8.75
N GLN A 133 1.51 18.53 8.71
CA GLN A 133 2.47 19.34 7.94
C GLN A 133 3.92 19.14 8.42
N ASP A 134 4.14 19.06 9.73
CA ASP A 134 5.46 18.80 10.32
C ASP A 134 6.04 17.46 9.84
N CYS A 135 5.23 16.40 9.74
CA CYS A 135 5.67 15.12 9.22
C CYS A 135 5.89 15.14 7.70
N ALA A 136 4.97 15.76 6.97
CA ALA A 136 5.04 15.88 5.51
C ALA A 136 6.30 16.58 5.01
N ASN A 137 6.75 17.62 5.72
CA ASN A 137 7.94 18.41 5.38
C ASN A 137 9.29 17.67 5.59
N ILE A 138 9.26 16.39 5.98
CA ILE A 138 10.45 15.57 6.12
C ILE A 138 10.80 14.91 4.77
N ASP A 139 11.93 15.32 4.18
CA ASP A 139 12.42 14.79 2.90
C ASP A 139 12.83 13.31 2.95
N ASP A 140 13.32 12.84 4.11
CA ASP A 140 13.74 11.45 4.29
C ASP A 140 12.52 10.57 4.59
N SER A 141 12.12 9.74 3.64
CA SER A 141 10.90 8.94 3.78
C SER A 141 10.90 8.07 5.02
N THR A 142 12.02 7.44 5.41
CA THR A 142 12.07 6.65 6.65
C THR A 142 11.75 7.49 7.89
N SER A 143 12.31 8.70 7.97
CA SER A 143 12.05 9.65 9.05
C SER A 143 10.62 10.19 9.01
N ARG A 144 10.06 10.43 7.81
CA ARG A 144 8.67 10.82 7.60
C ARG A 144 7.69 9.74 8.06
N HIS A 145 7.92 8.49 7.67
CA HIS A 145 7.12 7.33 8.12
C HIS A 145 7.16 7.18 9.65
N LEU A 146 8.35 7.33 10.26
CA LEU A 146 8.47 7.28 11.72
C LEU A 146 7.71 8.44 12.39
N CYS A 147 7.72 9.63 11.79
CA CYS A 147 6.93 10.77 12.27
C CYS A 147 5.44 10.44 12.26
N TYR A 148 4.91 9.97 11.13
CA TYR A 148 3.50 9.58 11.03
C TYR A 148 3.14 8.43 11.98
N THR A 149 4.01 7.42 12.13
CA THR A 149 3.82 6.33 13.10
C THR A 149 3.60 6.88 14.52
N VAL A 150 4.46 7.80 14.96
CA VAL A 150 4.33 8.44 16.27
C VAL A 150 3.09 9.33 16.37
N PHE A 151 2.78 10.07 15.31
CA PHE A 151 1.60 10.92 15.22
C PHE A 151 0.32 10.10 15.36
N PHE A 152 0.12 9.09 14.53
CA PHE A 152 -1.06 8.24 14.56
C PHE A 152 -1.19 7.43 15.84
N GLY A 153 -0.08 7.03 16.46
CA GLY A 153 -0.10 6.43 17.80
C GLY A 153 -0.65 7.39 18.88
N LYS A 154 -0.45 8.71 18.74
CA LYS A 154 -1.07 9.71 19.63
C LYS A 154 -2.54 9.93 19.29
N VAL A 155 -2.88 10.07 18.01
CA VAL A 155 -4.28 10.25 17.57
C VAL A 155 -5.13 9.09 18.08
N THR A 156 -4.69 7.85 17.85
CA THR A 156 -5.39 6.64 18.29
C THR A 156 -5.61 6.60 19.81
N LYS A 157 -4.68 7.11 20.63
CA LYS A 157 -4.85 7.19 22.10
C LYS A 157 -5.78 8.30 22.57
N ASN A 158 -5.89 9.37 21.79
CA ASN A 158 -6.58 10.58 22.21
C ASN A 158 -8.02 10.65 21.70
N GLU A 159 -8.31 10.01 20.57
CA GLU A 159 -9.67 9.95 20.02
C GLU A 159 -10.48 8.84 20.68
N GLN A 160 -11.80 9.03 20.75
CA GLN A 160 -12.69 8.05 21.37
C GLN A 160 -12.86 6.78 20.53
N ASN A 161 -12.63 6.90 19.22
CA ASN A 161 -12.79 5.83 18.27
C ASN A 161 -11.52 5.64 17.45
N ASN A 162 -10.89 4.48 17.63
CA ASN A 162 -9.65 4.13 16.95
C ASN A 162 -9.83 4.02 15.43
N SER A 163 -11.06 3.78 14.94
CA SER A 163 -11.33 3.76 13.50
C SER A 163 -11.16 5.14 12.87
N ASP A 164 -11.39 6.23 13.61
CA ASP A 164 -11.26 7.58 13.04
C ASP A 164 -9.80 7.89 12.70
N ALA A 165 -8.86 7.41 13.52
CA ALA A 165 -7.43 7.48 13.22
C ALA A 165 -7.08 6.69 11.95
N LEU A 166 -7.71 5.52 11.77
CA LEU A 166 -7.54 4.71 10.55
C LEU A 166 -8.09 5.43 9.31
N GLU A 167 -9.29 6.00 9.40
CA GLU A 167 -9.89 6.77 8.29
C GLU A 167 -9.06 8.01 7.95
N LEU A 168 -8.52 8.73 8.95
CA LEU A 168 -7.55 9.80 8.70
C LEU A 168 -6.32 9.29 7.95
N SER A 169 -5.74 8.15 8.35
CA SER A 169 -4.56 7.60 7.67
C SER A 169 -4.83 7.22 6.22
N ILE A 170 -6.05 6.76 5.94
CA ILE A 170 -6.50 6.46 4.58
C ILE A 170 -6.62 7.76 3.80
N ALA A 171 -7.39 8.74 4.29
CA ALA A 171 -7.60 10.02 3.63
C ALA A 171 -6.27 10.72 3.30
N LEU A 172 -5.37 10.78 4.28
CA LEU A 172 -4.02 11.34 4.12
C LEU A 172 -3.17 10.62 3.07
N SER A 173 -3.32 9.31 2.91
CA SER A 173 -2.66 8.57 1.84
C SER A 173 -3.27 8.87 0.46
N LYS A 174 -4.59 9.10 0.38
CA LYS A 174 -5.26 9.44 -0.88
C LYS A 174 -4.82 10.77 -1.46
N ILE A 175 -4.60 11.76 -0.61
CA ILE A 175 -4.09 13.08 -1.00
C ILE A 175 -2.54 13.13 -1.09
N GLY A 176 -1.86 11.96 -0.97
CA GLY A 176 -0.43 11.85 -1.21
C GLY A 176 0.49 12.22 -0.04
N THR A 177 -0.06 12.53 1.14
CA THR A 177 0.76 12.94 2.30
C THR A 177 1.49 11.76 2.97
N ILE A 178 0.95 10.54 2.84
CA ILE A 178 1.51 9.30 3.40
C ILE A 178 1.84 8.36 2.23
N ASP A 179 3.13 8.07 2.07
CA ASP A 179 3.64 7.21 0.99
C ASP A 179 3.15 5.75 1.13
N ASP A 180 3.01 5.27 2.37
CA ASP A 180 2.48 3.94 2.66
C ASP A 180 1.56 3.93 3.89
N CYS A 181 0.26 3.89 3.64
CA CYS A 181 -0.76 3.80 4.67
C CYS A 181 -0.74 2.46 5.44
N HIS A 182 -0.17 1.39 4.90
CA HIS A 182 -0.12 0.07 5.53
C HIS A 182 0.68 0.12 6.84
N PHE A 183 1.88 0.70 6.81
CA PHE A 183 2.73 0.81 8.01
C PHE A 183 2.09 1.68 9.09
N VAL A 184 1.52 2.80 8.68
CA VAL A 184 0.83 3.71 9.59
C VAL A 184 -0.37 3.02 10.22
N SER A 185 -1.20 2.37 9.41
CA SER A 185 -2.36 1.62 9.88
C SER A 185 -1.97 0.47 10.78
N HIS A 186 -0.83 -0.19 10.53
CA HIS A 186 -0.27 -1.20 11.42
C HIS A 186 0.00 -0.65 12.82
N GLU A 187 0.61 0.51 12.97
CA GLU A 187 0.78 1.12 14.28
C GLU A 187 -0.57 1.50 14.94
N ILE A 188 -1.52 2.01 14.16
CA ILE A 188 -2.88 2.29 14.66
C ILE A 188 -3.51 1.01 15.23
N GLY A 189 -3.38 -0.12 14.52
CA GLY A 189 -3.88 -1.42 14.97
C GLY A 189 -3.21 -1.91 16.26
N HIS A 190 -1.90 -1.69 16.41
CA HIS A 190 -1.18 -1.99 17.66
C HIS A 190 -1.78 -1.23 18.84
N VAL A 191 -1.84 0.09 18.71
CA VAL A 191 -2.37 0.97 19.75
C VAL A 191 -3.84 0.69 20.04
N ALA A 192 -4.63 0.39 19.01
CA ALA A 192 -6.05 0.09 19.15
C ALA A 192 -6.30 -1.15 20.02
N PHE A 193 -5.47 -2.19 19.86
CA PHE A 193 -5.53 -3.37 20.70
C PHE A 193 -5.13 -3.08 22.15
N GLU A 194 -4.13 -2.22 22.38
CA GLU A 194 -3.74 -1.81 23.74
C GLU A 194 -4.88 -1.13 24.50
N GLU A 195 -5.67 -0.30 23.81
CA GLU A 195 -6.82 0.41 24.39
C GLU A 195 -8.05 -0.51 24.55
N ASN A 196 -8.31 -1.38 23.57
CA ASN A 196 -9.40 -2.36 23.61
C ASN A 196 -8.92 -3.77 23.17
N PRO A 197 -8.63 -4.69 24.11
CA PRO A 197 -8.00 -5.98 23.82
C PRO A 197 -8.96 -7.05 23.25
N ASP A 198 -10.12 -6.66 22.68
CA ASP A 198 -11.01 -7.58 21.98
C ASP A 198 -10.61 -7.66 20.50
N VAL A 199 -9.86 -8.70 20.14
CA VAL A 199 -9.36 -8.91 18.76
C VAL A 199 -10.50 -8.87 17.75
N ILE A 200 -11.59 -9.61 18.00
CA ILE A 200 -12.67 -9.75 17.01
C ILE A 200 -13.38 -8.42 16.77
N SER A 201 -13.65 -7.67 17.84
CA SER A 201 -14.29 -6.35 17.75
C SER A 201 -13.43 -5.35 16.96
N ASN A 202 -12.10 -5.50 16.98
CA ASN A 202 -11.19 -4.66 16.21
C ASN A 202 -11.10 -5.09 14.74
N LEU A 203 -11.34 -6.36 14.38
CA LEU A 203 -11.17 -6.84 13.01
C LEU A 203 -12.46 -6.81 12.16
N ILE A 204 -13.62 -6.52 12.76
CA ILE A 204 -14.92 -6.51 12.07
C ILE A 204 -15.23 -5.12 11.50
N GLY A 205 -15.91 -5.07 10.36
CA GLY A 205 -16.51 -3.84 9.81
C GLY A 205 -15.58 -3.01 8.93
N MET A 206 -14.34 -3.45 8.77
CA MET A 206 -13.37 -2.86 7.85
C MET A 206 -13.54 -3.43 6.43
N ASP A 207 -12.93 -2.82 5.43
CA ASP A 207 -12.80 -3.42 4.09
C ASP A 207 -11.36 -3.91 3.85
N GLY A 208 -11.14 -4.76 2.84
CA GLY A 208 -9.83 -5.40 2.59
C GLY A 208 -8.88 -4.53 1.77
N THR A 209 -8.78 -3.24 2.07
CA THR A 209 -7.80 -2.33 1.43
C THR A 209 -6.42 -2.54 2.06
N MET A 210 -5.35 -2.20 1.33
CA MET A 210 -3.98 -2.32 1.83
C MET A 210 -3.77 -1.60 3.17
N CYS A 211 -4.32 -0.38 3.31
CA CYS A 211 -4.26 0.40 4.56
C CYS A 211 -4.93 -0.36 5.70
N ARG A 212 -6.20 -0.75 5.51
CA ARG A 212 -6.95 -1.48 6.54
C ARG A 212 -6.29 -2.83 6.84
N GLY A 213 -5.68 -3.52 5.87
CA GLY A 213 -4.87 -4.71 6.12
C GLY A 213 -3.72 -4.46 7.10
N GLY A 214 -3.06 -3.29 7.01
CA GLY A 214 -2.08 -2.85 8.01
C GLY A 214 -2.65 -2.85 9.42
N TYR A 215 -3.84 -2.27 9.63
CA TYR A 215 -4.52 -2.29 10.93
C TYR A 215 -4.73 -3.71 11.47
N PHE A 216 -5.14 -4.66 10.62
CA PHE A 216 -5.32 -6.06 11.02
C PHE A 216 -4.00 -6.67 11.50
N HIS A 217 -2.92 -6.41 10.77
CA HIS A 217 -1.59 -6.88 11.10
C HIS A 217 -1.16 -6.35 12.48
N GLY A 218 -1.39 -5.05 12.75
CA GLY A 218 -1.10 -4.41 14.02
C GLY A 218 -1.84 -5.02 15.21
N VAL A 219 -3.17 -5.19 15.07
CA VAL A 219 -4.02 -5.80 16.11
C VAL A 219 -3.55 -7.22 16.44
N LEU A 220 -3.30 -8.04 15.42
CA LEU A 220 -2.88 -9.43 15.61
C LEU A 220 -1.47 -9.50 16.21
N ALA A 221 -0.54 -8.67 15.74
CA ALA A 221 0.81 -8.57 16.30
C ALA A 221 0.77 -8.19 17.78
N SER A 222 -0.02 -7.19 18.16
CA SER A 222 -0.22 -6.78 19.55
C SER A 222 -0.87 -7.86 20.41
N TYR A 223 -1.90 -8.55 19.91
CA TYR A 223 -2.54 -9.66 20.61
C TYR A 223 -1.53 -10.76 20.95
N PHE A 224 -0.78 -11.25 19.96
CA PHE A 224 0.19 -12.32 20.18
C PHE A 224 1.39 -11.87 21.03
N HIS A 225 1.82 -10.62 20.89
CA HIS A 225 2.82 -10.03 21.79
C HIS A 225 2.31 -10.02 23.24
N ASN A 226 1.05 -9.65 23.49
CA ASN A 226 0.47 -9.64 24.83
C ASN A 226 0.38 -11.05 25.45
N VAL A 227 -0.08 -12.05 24.68
CA VAL A 227 -0.09 -13.46 25.11
C VAL A 227 1.31 -13.89 25.54
N LYS A 228 2.34 -13.51 24.77
CA LYS A 228 3.74 -13.82 25.06
C LYS A 228 4.24 -13.13 26.34
N GLU A 229 4.06 -11.83 26.46
CA GLU A 229 4.49 -11.03 27.62
C GLU A 229 3.83 -11.49 28.93
N ASN A 230 2.56 -11.89 28.87
CA ASN A 230 1.83 -12.44 30.02
C ASN A 230 2.25 -13.87 30.39
N ASN A 231 3.17 -14.49 29.65
CA ASN A 231 3.55 -15.90 29.76
C ASN A 231 2.35 -16.86 29.62
N GLU A 232 1.38 -16.50 28.78
CA GLU A 232 0.26 -17.37 28.45
C GLU A 232 0.66 -18.44 27.45
N SER A 233 -0.05 -19.56 27.45
CA SER A 233 0.15 -20.60 26.43
C SER A 233 -0.35 -20.10 25.08
N PHE A 234 0.39 -20.42 24.02
CA PHE A 234 -0.06 -20.14 22.65
C PHE A 234 -1.48 -20.67 22.42
N PRO A 235 -2.41 -19.85 21.90
CA PRO A 235 -3.81 -20.24 21.77
C PRO A 235 -3.96 -21.36 20.75
N SER A 236 -4.51 -22.49 21.16
CA SER A 236 -4.77 -23.63 20.25
C SER A 236 -5.82 -23.31 19.17
N SER A 237 -6.55 -22.21 19.33
CA SER A 237 -7.56 -21.72 18.39
C SER A 237 -7.05 -20.59 17.48
N TYR A 238 -5.74 -20.38 17.38
CA TYR A 238 -5.16 -19.32 16.55
C TYR A 238 -5.66 -19.34 15.10
N ASN A 239 -5.85 -20.53 14.53
CA ASN A 239 -6.35 -20.75 13.18
C ASN A 239 -7.84 -20.42 12.99
N LEU A 240 -8.56 -20.16 14.09
CA LEU A 240 -9.97 -19.78 14.07
C LEU A 240 -10.17 -18.26 14.23
N VAL A 241 -9.12 -17.49 14.53
CA VAL A 241 -9.20 -16.04 14.80
C VAL A 241 -9.86 -15.28 13.65
N CYS A 242 -9.60 -15.69 12.41
CA CYS A 242 -10.14 -15.03 11.22
C CYS A 242 -11.46 -15.62 10.72
N ASN A 243 -12.04 -16.64 11.37
CA ASN A 243 -13.18 -17.37 10.81
C ASN A 243 -14.43 -16.50 10.63
N ASP A 244 -14.64 -15.51 11.50
CA ASP A 244 -15.77 -14.59 11.39
C ASP A 244 -15.68 -13.66 10.16
N LEU A 245 -14.53 -13.63 9.49
CA LEU A 245 -14.28 -12.85 8.27
C LEU A 245 -14.41 -13.69 7.00
N ILE A 246 -14.67 -15.00 7.08
CA ILE A 246 -14.79 -15.88 5.92
C ILE A 246 -15.83 -15.32 4.93
N GLY A 247 -15.44 -15.23 3.66
CA GLY A 247 -16.29 -14.68 2.60
C GLY A 247 -16.29 -13.15 2.50
N SER A 248 -15.55 -12.45 3.36
CA SER A 248 -15.18 -11.05 3.15
C SER A 248 -13.87 -10.93 2.36
N SER A 249 -13.59 -9.74 1.83
CA SER A 249 -12.28 -9.40 1.26
C SER A 249 -11.18 -9.40 2.34
N ASN A 250 -11.52 -9.08 3.58
CA ASN A 250 -10.58 -8.93 4.72
C ASN A 250 -10.02 -10.25 5.24
N TYR A 251 -10.62 -11.39 4.88
CA TYR A 251 -10.16 -12.69 5.37
C TYR A 251 -8.69 -12.92 5.04
N GLN A 252 -8.27 -12.47 3.85
CA GLN A 252 -6.89 -12.64 3.38
C GLN A 252 -5.92 -11.83 4.24
N ASP A 253 -6.25 -10.57 4.51
CA ASP A 253 -5.44 -9.66 5.33
C ASP A 253 -5.35 -10.16 6.78
N CYS A 254 -6.44 -10.71 7.33
CA CYS A 254 -6.41 -11.33 8.65
C CYS A 254 -5.46 -12.54 8.71
N ILE A 255 -5.51 -13.45 7.72
CA ILE A 255 -4.62 -14.62 7.70
C ILE A 255 -3.16 -14.21 7.46
N HIS A 256 -2.93 -13.18 6.64
CA HIS A 256 -1.60 -12.59 6.47
C HIS A 256 -1.10 -11.99 7.81
N GLY A 257 -1.89 -11.14 8.45
CA GLY A 257 -1.58 -10.54 9.76
C GLY A 257 -1.40 -11.56 10.88
N LEU A 258 -2.06 -12.72 10.80
CA LEU A 258 -1.81 -13.83 11.72
C LEU A 258 -0.35 -14.26 11.65
N GLY A 259 0.24 -14.29 10.45
CA GLY A 259 1.66 -14.54 10.24
C GLY A 259 2.58 -13.53 10.95
N HIS A 260 2.25 -12.24 10.91
CA HIS A 260 2.96 -11.21 11.70
C HIS A 260 2.86 -11.54 13.20
N GLY A 261 1.66 -11.84 13.68
CA GLY A 261 1.40 -12.26 15.05
C GLY A 261 2.24 -13.45 15.51
N LEU A 262 2.40 -14.47 14.67
CA LEU A 262 3.26 -15.62 14.97
C LEU A 262 4.71 -15.19 15.18
N VAL A 263 5.25 -14.30 14.32
CA VAL A 263 6.60 -13.76 14.50
C VAL A 263 6.73 -12.96 15.80
N HIS A 264 5.71 -12.19 16.19
CA HIS A 264 5.71 -11.51 17.48
C HIS A 264 5.71 -12.46 18.68
N PHE A 265 5.02 -13.60 18.60
CA PHE A 265 5.00 -14.60 19.67
C PHE A 265 6.29 -15.42 19.78
N PHE A 266 6.79 -15.91 18.64
CA PHE A 266 7.97 -16.79 18.57
C PHE A 266 9.30 -16.02 18.41
N GLU A 267 9.22 -14.71 18.20
CA GLU A 267 10.33 -13.77 18.05
C GLU A 267 11.34 -14.21 16.96
N LYS A 268 12.44 -14.82 17.38
CA LYS A 268 13.55 -15.24 16.50
C LYS A 268 13.42 -16.68 16.01
N ASP A 269 12.44 -17.43 16.50
CA ASP A 269 12.20 -18.82 16.11
C ASP A 269 11.28 -18.89 14.88
N LEU A 270 11.86 -18.58 13.72
CA LEU A 270 11.17 -18.62 12.42
C LEU A 270 10.51 -19.98 12.15
N ASN A 271 11.16 -21.08 12.54
CA ASN A 271 10.65 -22.43 12.28
C ASN A 271 9.34 -22.69 13.01
N SER A 272 9.20 -22.23 14.26
CA SER A 272 7.95 -22.37 15.00
C SER A 272 6.82 -21.55 14.37
N SER A 273 7.09 -20.35 13.86
CA SER A 273 6.09 -19.56 13.13
C SER A 273 5.65 -20.24 11.83
N LEU A 274 6.59 -20.72 11.02
CA LEU A 274 6.28 -21.38 9.74
C LEU A 274 5.51 -22.69 9.94
N GLN A 275 5.89 -23.48 10.94
CA GLN A 275 5.22 -24.75 11.20
C GLN A 275 3.71 -24.58 11.42
N LEU A 276 3.28 -23.52 12.11
CA LEU A 276 1.85 -23.25 12.31
C LEU A 276 1.15 -22.78 11.03
N CYS A 277 1.80 -21.99 10.18
CA CYS A 277 1.26 -21.67 8.87
C CYS A 277 1.11 -22.93 7.99
N HIS A 278 2.05 -23.88 8.10
CA HIS A 278 2.02 -25.12 7.34
C HIS A 278 0.91 -26.09 7.74
N GLU A 279 0.33 -25.93 8.93
CA GLU A 279 -0.85 -26.68 9.39
C GLU A 279 -2.17 -26.17 8.78
N MET A 280 -2.15 -25.01 8.12
CA MET A 280 -3.34 -24.39 7.51
C MET A 280 -3.65 -24.96 6.11
N SER A 281 -4.76 -24.53 5.51
CA SER A 281 -5.07 -24.85 4.11
C SER A 281 -3.98 -24.35 3.15
N PHE A 282 -3.97 -24.86 1.92
CA PHE A 282 -2.97 -24.48 0.92
C PHE A 282 -2.86 -22.96 0.73
N TYR A 283 -4.01 -22.28 0.60
CA TYR A 283 -4.00 -20.83 0.40
C TYR A 283 -3.76 -20.05 1.70
N GLN A 284 -4.32 -20.52 2.82
CA GLN A 284 -4.06 -19.91 4.13
C GLN A 284 -2.58 -19.97 4.50
N ASN A 285 -1.93 -21.11 4.23
CA ASN A 285 -0.49 -21.31 4.40
C ASN A 285 0.30 -20.23 3.63
N ILE A 286 0.02 -20.05 2.33
CA ILE A 286 0.73 -19.05 1.52
C ILE A 286 0.57 -17.64 2.10
N LEU A 287 -0.66 -17.25 2.48
CA LEU A 287 -0.92 -15.94 3.08
C LEU A 287 -0.21 -15.75 4.43
N CYS A 288 -0.29 -16.75 5.31
CA CYS A 288 0.35 -16.74 6.61
C CYS A 288 1.88 -16.70 6.49
N VAL A 289 2.48 -17.51 5.61
CA VAL A 289 3.93 -17.51 5.33
C VAL A 289 4.38 -16.15 4.79
N LYS A 290 3.58 -15.52 3.91
CA LYS A 290 3.87 -14.15 3.45
C LYS A 290 3.97 -13.17 4.60
N GLY A 291 3.01 -13.16 5.52
CA GLY A 291 3.06 -12.30 6.71
C GLY A 291 4.23 -12.63 7.65
N VAL A 292 4.53 -13.91 7.85
CA VAL A 292 5.70 -14.35 8.62
C VAL A 292 6.99 -13.80 7.99
N MET A 293 7.16 -13.94 6.68
CA MET A 293 8.37 -13.53 5.98
C MET A 293 8.52 -12.01 5.88
N MET A 294 7.42 -11.30 5.67
CA MET A 294 7.39 -9.83 5.72
C MET A 294 7.88 -9.34 7.08
N GLN A 295 7.26 -9.80 8.18
CA GLN A 295 7.65 -9.40 9.53
C GLN A 295 9.07 -9.86 9.92
N TYR A 296 9.46 -11.10 9.55
CA TYR A 296 10.76 -11.65 9.90
C TYR A 296 11.92 -10.91 9.20
N THR A 297 11.75 -10.60 7.91
CA THR A 297 12.78 -9.88 7.14
C THR A 297 12.92 -8.45 7.63
N ASP A 298 11.81 -7.75 7.88
CA ASP A 298 11.80 -6.42 8.50
C ASP A 298 12.50 -6.42 9.87
N ASN A 299 12.05 -7.26 10.81
CA ASN A 299 12.65 -7.38 12.14
C ASN A 299 14.16 -7.62 12.07
N THR A 300 14.60 -8.47 11.14
CA THR A 300 16.02 -8.83 11.03
C THR A 300 16.85 -7.67 10.47
N LEU A 301 16.38 -6.98 9.43
CA LEU A 301 17.09 -5.85 8.84
C LEU A 301 17.10 -4.65 9.79
N THR A 302 16.00 -4.37 10.47
CA THR A 302 15.90 -3.33 11.51
C THR A 302 16.89 -3.59 12.65
N GLN A 303 16.96 -4.82 13.16
CA GLN A 303 17.81 -5.14 14.32
C GLN A 303 19.29 -5.28 13.97
N LYS A 304 19.62 -5.84 12.80
CA LYS A 304 21.02 -6.18 12.44
C LYS A 304 21.63 -5.21 11.43
N GLY A 305 20.83 -4.33 10.85
CA GLY A 305 21.21 -3.47 9.75
C GLY A 305 21.37 -4.20 8.43
N ILE A 306 21.43 -3.42 7.34
CA ILE A 306 21.59 -3.94 5.99
C ILE A 306 23.08 -4.09 5.69
N SER A 307 23.55 -5.32 5.65
CA SER A 307 24.94 -5.66 5.30
C SER A 307 25.00 -6.94 4.49
N GLN A 308 26.11 -7.15 3.76
CA GLN A 308 26.30 -8.34 2.93
C GLN A 308 26.05 -9.65 3.70
N ASN A 309 26.59 -9.77 4.92
CA ASN A 309 26.44 -10.99 5.72
C ASN A 309 24.99 -11.23 6.18
N VAL A 310 24.22 -10.16 6.40
CA VAL A 310 22.82 -10.27 6.83
C VAL A 310 21.96 -10.66 5.64
N VAL A 311 22.06 -9.92 4.53
CA VAL A 311 21.24 -10.12 3.33
C VAL A 311 21.51 -11.48 2.68
N SER A 312 22.77 -11.90 2.57
CA SER A 312 23.13 -13.16 1.91
C SER A 312 22.68 -14.41 2.68
N GLY A 313 22.55 -14.30 4.01
CA GLY A 313 22.20 -15.41 4.89
C GLY A 313 20.75 -15.42 5.38
N LEU A 314 19.93 -14.44 5.00
CA LEU A 314 18.58 -14.28 5.55
C LEU A 314 17.61 -15.36 5.06
N CYS A 315 17.66 -15.67 3.77
CA CYS A 315 16.76 -16.61 3.09
C CYS A 315 17.56 -17.79 2.52
N ASP A 316 17.87 -18.78 3.36
CA ASP A 316 18.67 -19.96 2.97
C ASP A 316 17.79 -21.07 2.38
N GLU A 317 17.93 -21.36 1.08
CA GLU A 317 17.19 -22.44 0.36
C GLU A 317 17.44 -23.83 0.99
N SER A 318 18.52 -24.02 1.76
CA SER A 318 18.80 -25.29 2.45
C SER A 318 18.05 -25.47 3.77
N GLN A 319 17.50 -24.38 4.32
CA GLN A 319 16.78 -24.37 5.60
C GLN A 319 15.27 -24.17 5.44
N LEU A 320 14.85 -23.61 4.32
CA LEU A 320 13.46 -23.27 4.03
C LEU A 320 12.83 -24.25 3.04
N GLU A 321 11.53 -24.48 3.17
CA GLU A 321 10.78 -25.16 2.10
C GLU A 321 10.78 -24.30 0.83
N HIS A 322 10.45 -24.91 -0.30
CA HIS A 322 10.54 -24.23 -1.59
C HIS A 322 9.69 -22.94 -1.65
N LEU A 323 8.47 -22.97 -1.09
CA LEU A 323 7.59 -21.81 -1.05
C LEU A 323 8.10 -20.76 -0.05
N ASP A 324 8.47 -21.18 1.15
CA ASP A 324 9.04 -20.30 2.17
C ASP A 324 10.29 -19.55 1.66
N PHE A 325 11.16 -20.22 0.91
CA PHE A 325 12.34 -19.61 0.30
C PHE A 325 11.98 -18.51 -0.71
N ILE A 326 10.95 -18.75 -1.54
CA ILE A 326 10.45 -17.75 -2.51
C ILE A 326 9.90 -16.55 -1.75
N GLU A 327 8.99 -16.78 -0.81
CA GLU A 327 8.32 -15.70 -0.07
C GLU A 327 9.31 -14.91 0.82
N CYS A 328 10.29 -15.58 1.43
CA CYS A 328 11.39 -14.90 2.13
C CYS A 328 12.17 -13.99 1.20
N SER A 329 12.55 -14.50 0.02
CA SER A 329 13.36 -13.73 -0.94
C SER A 329 12.59 -12.53 -1.51
N MET A 330 11.29 -12.70 -1.80
CA MET A 330 10.42 -11.61 -2.25
C MET A 330 10.19 -10.57 -1.15
N SER A 331 9.93 -11.01 0.09
CA SER A 331 9.76 -10.13 1.25
C SER A 331 11.03 -9.32 1.52
N LEU A 332 12.21 -9.94 1.41
CA LEU A 332 13.49 -9.24 1.52
C LEU A 332 13.62 -8.12 0.47
N GLY A 333 13.21 -8.37 -0.77
CA GLY A 333 13.19 -7.34 -1.83
C GLY A 333 12.27 -6.16 -1.50
N THR A 334 11.07 -6.48 -1.01
CA THR A 334 10.05 -5.51 -0.56
C THR A 334 10.60 -4.64 0.57
N THR A 335 11.11 -5.26 1.64
CA THR A 335 11.71 -4.56 2.78
C THR A 335 12.90 -3.69 2.35
N LEU A 336 13.77 -4.17 1.46
CA LEU A 336 14.89 -3.37 0.95
C LEU A 336 14.43 -2.12 0.18
N SER A 337 13.28 -2.18 -0.50
CA SER A 337 12.67 -1.02 -1.16
C SER A 337 12.39 0.09 -0.14
N PHE A 338 11.68 -0.24 0.94
CA PHE A 338 11.34 0.70 2.02
C PHE A 338 12.56 1.37 2.64
N PHE A 339 13.58 0.60 3.01
CA PHE A 339 14.82 1.14 3.60
C PHE A 339 15.63 2.04 2.66
N ASN A 340 15.29 2.06 1.36
CA ASN A 340 16.01 2.82 0.35
C ASN A 340 15.11 3.82 -0.38
N ASN A 341 13.98 4.22 0.22
CA ASN A 341 13.06 5.19 -0.35
C ASN A 341 12.59 4.79 -1.76
N HIS A 342 12.28 3.51 -1.93
CA HIS A 342 11.83 2.94 -3.20
C HIS A 342 12.80 3.18 -4.38
N ASP A 343 14.08 3.50 -4.09
CA ASP A 343 15.12 3.63 -5.11
C ASP A 343 15.55 2.24 -5.59
N TYR A 344 15.12 1.88 -6.80
CA TYR A 344 15.44 0.60 -7.42
C TYR A 344 16.96 0.37 -7.58
N GLU A 345 17.72 1.39 -8.00
CA GLU A 345 19.16 1.25 -8.25
C GLU A 345 19.95 1.05 -6.96
N LYS A 346 19.54 1.71 -5.89
CA LYS A 346 20.14 1.55 -4.55
C LYS A 346 19.76 0.20 -3.95
N SER A 347 18.49 -0.18 -4.02
CA SER A 347 17.95 -1.42 -3.44
C SER A 347 18.49 -2.67 -4.12
N SER A 348 18.56 -2.66 -5.46
CA SER A 348 19.01 -3.82 -6.25
C SER A 348 20.45 -4.24 -5.94
N LYS A 349 21.33 -3.31 -5.56
CA LYS A 349 22.71 -3.60 -5.11
C LYS A 349 22.74 -4.49 -3.87
N TYR A 350 21.74 -4.41 -2.99
CA TYR A 350 21.65 -5.30 -1.84
C TYR A 350 21.22 -6.71 -2.26
N CYS A 351 20.27 -6.85 -3.20
CA CYS A 351 19.92 -8.16 -3.75
C CYS A 351 21.12 -8.87 -4.42
N GLU A 352 22.12 -8.13 -4.93
CA GLU A 352 23.38 -8.69 -5.46
C GLU A 352 24.23 -9.43 -4.42
N PHE A 353 23.98 -9.24 -3.12
CA PHE A 353 24.63 -10.01 -2.06
C PHE A 353 24.14 -11.46 -1.97
N ILE A 354 23.01 -11.79 -2.59
CA ILE A 354 22.45 -13.14 -2.58
C ILE A 354 23.16 -13.99 -3.65
N GLU A 355 23.99 -14.94 -3.21
CA GLU A 355 24.75 -15.80 -4.14
C GLU A 355 23.86 -16.76 -4.96
N ASN A 356 22.72 -17.15 -4.39
CA ASN A 356 21.75 -18.00 -5.07
C ASN A 356 21.00 -17.19 -6.15
N GLN A 357 21.20 -17.55 -7.42
CA GLN A 357 20.59 -16.84 -8.55
C GLN A 357 19.05 -16.79 -8.51
N LYS A 358 18.39 -17.83 -7.99
CA LYS A 358 16.93 -17.82 -7.84
C LYS A 358 16.51 -16.84 -6.75
N GLY A 359 17.15 -16.90 -5.58
CA GLY A 359 16.89 -15.98 -4.46
C GLY A 359 17.11 -14.52 -4.87
N GLN A 360 18.20 -14.25 -5.58
CA GLN A 360 18.47 -12.92 -6.15
C GLN A 360 17.36 -12.47 -7.10
N SER A 361 16.88 -13.36 -7.98
CA SER A 361 15.79 -13.05 -8.91
C SER A 361 14.49 -12.73 -8.19
N TYR A 362 14.14 -13.50 -7.15
CA TYR A 362 12.96 -13.25 -6.32
C TYR A 362 13.07 -11.96 -5.50
N CYS A 363 14.25 -11.63 -4.98
CA CYS A 363 14.53 -10.35 -4.32
C CYS A 363 14.30 -9.17 -5.27
N LEU A 364 14.85 -9.24 -6.48
CA LEU A 364 14.63 -8.21 -7.50
C LEU A 364 13.16 -8.12 -7.93
N GLU A 365 12.43 -9.24 -7.93
CA GLU A 365 11.01 -9.22 -8.25
C GLU A 365 10.17 -8.57 -7.15
N GLY A 366 10.42 -8.92 -5.88
CA GLY A 366 9.78 -8.25 -4.74
C GLY A 366 10.00 -6.74 -4.77
N LEU A 367 11.25 -6.32 -5.05
CA LEU A 367 11.59 -4.91 -5.23
C LEU A 367 10.77 -4.23 -6.34
N ARG A 368 10.62 -4.88 -7.51
CA ARG A 368 9.84 -4.30 -8.61
C ARG A 368 8.36 -4.18 -8.29
N LEU A 369 7.80 -5.20 -7.65
CA LEU A 369 6.38 -5.20 -7.29
C LEU A 369 6.09 -4.09 -6.29
N GLU A 370 6.94 -3.92 -5.28
CA GLU A 370 6.81 -2.87 -4.27
C GLU A 370 6.90 -1.46 -4.88
N ILE A 371 7.89 -1.20 -5.73
CA ILE A 371 8.02 0.10 -6.40
C ILE A 371 6.88 0.35 -7.38
N ALA A 372 6.43 -0.68 -8.09
CA ALA A 372 5.30 -0.53 -8.99
C ALA A 372 4.00 -0.23 -8.23
N ASP A 373 3.84 -0.75 -7.01
CA ASP A 373 2.68 -0.47 -6.16
C ASP A 373 2.72 0.97 -5.64
N SER A 374 3.89 1.45 -5.20
CA SER A 374 4.06 2.84 -4.76
C SER A 374 3.86 3.87 -5.88
N GLU A 375 4.24 3.55 -7.12
CA GLU A 375 4.04 4.43 -8.29
C GLU A 375 2.61 4.41 -8.85
N ASN A 376 1.85 3.33 -8.64
CA ASN A 376 0.53 3.13 -9.24
C ASN A 376 -0.62 3.15 -8.23
N TYR A 377 -0.46 3.82 -7.08
CA TYR A 377 -1.53 3.93 -6.09
C TYR A 377 -2.73 4.68 -6.70
N LYS A 378 -3.64 3.90 -7.31
CA LYS A 378 -4.90 4.32 -7.89
C LYS A 378 -5.98 3.56 -7.18
N ILE A 379 -6.75 4.29 -6.38
CA ILE A 379 -7.84 3.74 -5.61
C ILE A 379 -9.04 3.62 -6.53
N ASN A 380 -9.56 2.40 -6.67
CA ASN A 380 -10.87 2.23 -7.27
C ASN A 380 -11.94 2.63 -6.22
N PRO A 381 -13.06 3.26 -6.64
CA PRO A 381 -14.14 3.65 -5.73
C PRO A 381 -14.61 2.46 -4.87
N LEU A 382 -14.90 2.71 -3.58
CA LEU A 382 -15.38 1.71 -2.62
C LEU A 382 -16.64 0.95 -3.12
N THR A 383 -17.42 1.58 -3.99
CA THR A 383 -18.66 1.03 -4.56
C THR A 383 -18.42 -0.05 -5.63
N GLU A 384 -17.19 -0.24 -6.10
CA GLU A 384 -16.82 -1.27 -7.08
C GLU A 384 -16.15 -2.49 -6.44
N ASP A 385 -16.59 -2.94 -5.26
CA ASP A 385 -15.99 -4.11 -4.56
C ASP A 385 -16.19 -5.43 -5.35
N ILE A 386 -15.41 -5.58 -6.42
CA ILE A 386 -15.27 -6.74 -7.31
C ILE A 386 -14.20 -7.70 -6.72
N ARG A 387 -13.65 -7.38 -5.53
CA ARG A 387 -12.56 -8.14 -4.90
C ARG A 387 -12.96 -9.61 -4.70
N GLU A 388 -11.97 -10.47 -4.89
CA GLU A 388 -12.15 -11.90 -4.72
C GLU A 388 -12.43 -12.24 -3.26
N LYS A 389 -13.55 -12.92 -3.01
CA LYS A 389 -13.89 -13.41 -1.68
C LYS A 389 -13.31 -14.81 -1.50
N PHE A 390 -12.63 -15.00 -0.37
CA PHE A 390 -12.06 -16.28 -0.01
C PHE A 390 -13.01 -17.02 0.94
N GLN A 391 -13.45 -18.22 0.54
CA GLN A 391 -14.56 -18.95 1.16
C GLN A 391 -14.20 -20.43 1.40
N PRO A 392 -13.24 -20.72 2.31
CA PRO A 392 -12.76 -22.07 2.56
C PRO A 392 -13.88 -22.95 3.13
N GLN A 393 -13.89 -24.21 2.72
CA GLN A 393 -14.83 -25.23 3.20
C GLN A 393 -14.05 -26.31 3.95
N PHE A 394 -14.38 -26.48 5.22
CA PHE A 394 -13.66 -27.36 6.14
C PHE A 394 -14.31 -28.75 6.16
N GLU A 395 -13.63 -29.75 5.60
CA GLU A 395 -14.07 -31.15 5.59
C GLU A 395 -13.12 -32.04 6.39
N SER A 396 -13.53 -32.36 7.62
CA SER A 396 -12.74 -33.15 8.58
C SER A 396 -11.32 -32.56 8.74
N ASP A 397 -10.28 -33.29 8.33
CA ASP A 397 -8.87 -32.86 8.44
C ASP A 397 -8.39 -32.06 7.22
N TYR A 398 -9.29 -31.68 6.30
CA TYR A 398 -8.93 -31.06 5.03
C TYR A 398 -9.73 -29.77 4.79
N VAL A 399 -9.15 -28.88 4.00
CA VAL A 399 -9.77 -27.62 3.61
C VAL A 399 -9.80 -27.52 2.09
N ILE A 400 -10.94 -27.12 1.56
CA ILE A 400 -11.14 -26.81 0.14
C ILE A 400 -11.22 -25.30 0.02
N ASP A 401 -10.24 -24.70 -0.64
CA ASP A 401 -10.14 -23.26 -0.79
C ASP A 401 -10.95 -22.82 -2.02
N ILE A 402 -11.94 -21.95 -1.84
CA ILE A 402 -12.77 -21.42 -2.93
C ILE A 402 -12.56 -19.91 -3.06
N ARG A 403 -12.21 -19.46 -4.26
CA ARG A 403 -12.06 -18.05 -4.64
C ARG A 403 -13.09 -17.66 -5.69
N SER A 404 -13.91 -16.67 -5.36
CA SER A 404 -14.87 -16.04 -6.28
C SER A 404 -15.36 -14.72 -5.69
N SER A 405 -15.61 -13.70 -6.51
CA SER A 405 -16.33 -12.50 -6.06
C SER A 405 -17.80 -12.79 -5.73
N SER A 406 -18.34 -13.92 -6.19
CA SER A 406 -19.69 -14.37 -5.82
C SER A 406 -19.70 -15.08 -4.47
N ILE A 407 -20.79 -14.89 -3.73
CA ILE A 407 -21.08 -15.66 -2.51
C ILE A 407 -21.31 -17.14 -2.88
N ILE A 408 -20.69 -18.02 -2.11
CA ILE A 408 -20.80 -19.49 -2.15
C ILE A 408 -21.50 -19.95 -0.88
N SER A 409 -22.46 -20.87 -1.02
CA SER A 409 -23.26 -21.37 0.11
C SER A 409 -23.65 -22.83 -0.09
N ASN A 410 -24.11 -23.47 0.99
CA ASN A 410 -24.59 -24.86 0.97
C ASN A 410 -23.58 -25.83 0.34
N PHE A 411 -22.30 -25.69 0.74
CA PHE A 411 -21.28 -26.62 0.28
C PHE A 411 -21.49 -28.00 0.91
N GLU A 412 -21.44 -29.03 0.09
CA GLU A 412 -21.49 -30.42 0.51
C GLU A 412 -20.47 -31.24 -0.28
N HIS A 413 -19.73 -32.11 0.42
CA HIS A 413 -18.85 -33.09 -0.17
C HIS A 413 -19.32 -34.51 0.18
N ILE A 414 -19.54 -35.34 -0.83
CA ILE A 414 -19.98 -36.73 -0.70
C ILE A 414 -18.82 -37.63 -1.13
N GLU A 415 -18.01 -38.04 -0.14
CA GLU A 415 -16.76 -38.76 -0.35
C GLU A 415 -16.96 -40.10 -1.08
N GLU A 416 -18.07 -40.82 -0.84
CA GLU A 416 -18.31 -42.14 -1.43
C GLU A 416 -18.42 -42.15 -2.96
N ILE A 417 -18.76 -40.98 -3.54
CA ILE A 417 -18.94 -40.80 -4.99
C ILE A 417 -18.08 -39.64 -5.53
N GLU A 418 -17.12 -39.14 -4.73
CA GLU A 418 -16.22 -38.04 -5.07
C GLU A 418 -16.97 -36.80 -5.63
N MET A 419 -18.14 -36.51 -5.06
CA MET A 419 -19.01 -35.43 -5.53
C MET A 419 -18.91 -34.22 -4.61
N MET A 420 -18.78 -33.04 -5.20
CA MET A 420 -18.91 -31.77 -4.48
C MET A 420 -20.07 -30.96 -5.06
N THR A 421 -20.84 -30.32 -4.17
CA THR A 421 -21.93 -29.44 -4.58
C THR A 421 -21.89 -28.15 -3.77
N PHE A 422 -22.31 -27.04 -4.39
CA PHE A 422 -22.50 -25.76 -3.72
C PHE A 422 -23.40 -24.84 -4.54
N SER A 423 -23.96 -23.82 -3.91
CA SER A 423 -24.77 -22.77 -4.56
C SER A 423 -23.91 -21.52 -4.82
N ILE A 424 -23.98 -20.98 -6.04
CA ILE A 424 -23.35 -19.71 -6.39
C ILE A 424 -24.40 -18.62 -6.64
N GLY A 425 -24.23 -17.46 -6.01
CA GLY A 425 -25.19 -16.34 -6.08
C GLY A 425 -25.17 -15.51 -7.36
N SER A 426 -24.09 -15.54 -8.14
CA SER A 426 -23.95 -14.81 -9.40
C SER A 426 -22.95 -15.52 -10.34
N PRO A 427 -23.06 -15.37 -11.67
CA PRO A 427 -22.20 -16.04 -12.64
C PRO A 427 -20.80 -15.39 -12.72
N GLN A 428 -20.01 -15.56 -11.66
CA GLN A 428 -18.64 -15.09 -11.56
C GLN A 428 -17.66 -16.25 -11.68
N TYR A 429 -16.43 -15.98 -12.08
CA TYR A 429 -15.39 -17.00 -12.13
C TYR A 429 -15.17 -17.64 -10.75
N VAL A 430 -14.82 -18.93 -10.77
CA VAL A 430 -14.54 -19.72 -9.57
C VAL A 430 -13.19 -20.39 -9.75
N ILE A 431 -12.33 -20.31 -8.73
CA ILE A 431 -11.10 -21.08 -8.62
C ILE A 431 -11.17 -21.86 -7.32
N MET A 432 -10.93 -23.17 -7.39
CA MET A 432 -10.90 -24.07 -6.24
C MET A 432 -9.53 -24.72 -6.14
N TYR A 433 -8.96 -24.77 -4.94
CA TYR A 433 -7.80 -25.60 -4.61
C TYR A 433 -8.27 -26.73 -3.71
N ILE A 434 -8.11 -27.95 -4.20
CA ILE A 434 -8.72 -29.14 -3.62
C ILE A 434 -7.59 -30.16 -3.41
N PRO A 435 -7.48 -30.80 -2.23
CA PRO A 435 -6.59 -31.94 -2.05
C PRO A 435 -6.81 -32.98 -3.15
N SER A 436 -5.74 -33.38 -3.86
CA SER A 436 -5.90 -34.20 -5.08
C SER A 436 -6.63 -35.52 -4.82
N LYS A 437 -6.59 -36.02 -3.59
CA LYS A 437 -7.32 -37.24 -3.19
C LYS A 437 -8.85 -37.13 -3.32
N PHE A 438 -9.41 -35.93 -3.38
CA PHE A 438 -10.87 -35.70 -3.49
C PHE A 438 -11.33 -35.50 -4.93
N VAL A 439 -10.41 -35.41 -5.89
CA VAL A 439 -10.73 -35.13 -7.28
C VAL A 439 -9.92 -36.00 -8.23
N SER A 440 -10.61 -36.58 -9.21
CA SER A 440 -9.94 -37.25 -10.31
C SER A 440 -9.40 -36.25 -11.34
N SER A 441 -8.55 -36.71 -12.26
CA SER A 441 -8.04 -35.86 -13.35
C SER A 441 -9.13 -35.43 -14.34
N ASP A 442 -10.26 -36.14 -14.38
CA ASP A 442 -11.36 -35.92 -15.32
C ASP A 442 -12.66 -35.66 -14.55
N MET A 443 -12.97 -34.39 -14.30
CA MET A 443 -14.19 -33.96 -13.60
C MET A 443 -15.19 -33.34 -14.57
N LEU A 444 -16.47 -33.67 -14.39
CA LEU A 444 -17.60 -32.98 -15.00
C LEU A 444 -18.13 -31.92 -14.05
N ILE A 445 -18.15 -30.66 -14.50
CA ILE A 445 -18.75 -29.55 -13.75
C ILE A 445 -20.06 -29.16 -14.41
N THR A 446 -21.14 -29.12 -13.64
CA THR A 446 -22.45 -28.66 -14.12
C THR A 446 -22.99 -27.54 -13.24
N VAL A 447 -23.75 -26.64 -13.85
CA VAL A 447 -24.46 -25.53 -13.19
C VAL A 447 -25.93 -25.66 -13.56
N ASN A 448 -26.79 -25.88 -12.57
CA ASN A 448 -28.21 -26.25 -12.77
C ASN A 448 -28.38 -27.41 -13.77
N GLY A 449 -27.46 -28.39 -13.73
CA GLY A 449 -27.45 -29.55 -14.63
C GLY A 449 -26.95 -29.28 -16.06
N GLN A 450 -26.52 -28.05 -16.38
CA GLN A 450 -25.88 -27.73 -17.66
C GLN A 450 -24.36 -27.80 -17.53
N VAL A 451 -23.69 -28.49 -18.46
CA VAL A 451 -22.23 -28.64 -18.45
C VAL A 451 -21.55 -27.28 -18.62
N SER A 452 -20.61 -26.98 -17.72
CA SER A 452 -19.80 -25.77 -17.78
C SER A 452 -18.78 -25.85 -18.92
N SER A 453 -18.62 -24.76 -19.65
CA SER A 453 -17.55 -24.60 -20.64
C SER A 453 -16.31 -23.97 -20.01
N ASN A 454 -15.14 -24.19 -20.60
CA ASN A 454 -13.86 -23.59 -20.17
C ASN A 454 -13.39 -24.00 -18.77
N VAL A 455 -13.63 -25.27 -18.40
CA VAL A 455 -13.06 -25.84 -17.18
C VAL A 455 -11.56 -26.06 -17.38
N VAL A 456 -10.75 -25.58 -16.44
CA VAL A 456 -9.30 -25.82 -16.39
C VAL A 456 -9.00 -26.62 -15.13
N VAL A 457 -8.34 -27.77 -15.30
CA VAL A 457 -7.86 -28.59 -14.19
C VAL A 457 -6.34 -28.68 -14.28
N LYS A 458 -5.66 -28.39 -13.17
CA LYS A 458 -4.21 -28.53 -13.05
C LYS A 458 -3.87 -29.25 -11.75
N ASN A 459 -3.19 -30.38 -11.87
CA ASN A 459 -2.78 -31.21 -10.72
C ASN A 459 -1.36 -30.85 -10.28
N ASN A 460 -1.01 -31.22 -9.05
CA ASN A 460 0.33 -31.04 -8.48
C ASN A 460 0.80 -29.58 -8.49
N ILE A 461 -0.06 -28.66 -8.04
CA ILE A 461 0.25 -27.24 -7.99
C ILE A 461 1.43 -26.99 -7.05
N LEU A 462 2.48 -26.32 -7.55
CA LEU A 462 3.68 -25.98 -6.78
C LEU A 462 4.34 -27.20 -6.09
N ASN A 463 4.25 -28.38 -6.72
CA ASN A 463 4.71 -29.67 -6.16
C ASN A 463 3.99 -30.10 -4.87
N GLN A 464 2.84 -29.51 -4.56
CA GLN A 464 1.93 -29.95 -3.50
C GLN A 464 0.86 -30.87 -4.07
N ASP A 465 0.34 -31.80 -3.26
CA ASP A 465 -0.73 -32.73 -3.66
C ASP A 465 -2.11 -32.05 -3.65
N ILE A 466 -2.20 -30.96 -4.42
CA ILE A 466 -3.36 -30.10 -4.59
C ILE A 466 -3.68 -29.99 -6.08
N THR A 467 -4.97 -30.10 -6.39
CA THR A 467 -5.55 -29.88 -7.71
C THR A 467 -6.27 -28.54 -7.74
N MET A 468 -5.91 -27.70 -8.71
CA MET A 468 -6.61 -26.47 -9.02
C MET A 468 -7.68 -26.74 -10.08
N VAL A 469 -8.92 -26.35 -9.79
CA VAL A 469 -10.05 -26.39 -10.71
C VAL A 469 -10.55 -24.96 -10.90
N SER A 470 -10.66 -24.49 -12.15
CA SER A 470 -11.27 -23.19 -12.44
C SER A 470 -12.28 -23.24 -13.56
N PHE A 471 -13.33 -22.42 -13.46
CA PHE A 471 -14.41 -22.34 -14.44
C PHE A 471 -15.20 -21.03 -14.29
N VAL A 472 -16.02 -20.71 -15.31
CA VAL A 472 -16.94 -19.56 -15.27
C VAL A 472 -18.37 -20.06 -15.51
N PRO A 473 -19.24 -20.03 -14.48
CA PRO A 473 -20.65 -20.35 -14.63
C PRO A 473 -21.35 -19.36 -15.57
N LYS A 474 -22.29 -19.84 -16.37
CA LYS A 474 -23.14 -18.96 -17.22
C LYS A 474 -24.33 -18.36 -16.46
N HIS A 475 -24.72 -19.00 -15.37
CA HIS A 475 -25.88 -18.67 -14.55
C HIS A 475 -25.53 -18.88 -13.07
N ASP A 476 -26.26 -18.22 -12.19
CA ASP A 476 -26.32 -18.53 -10.78
C ASP A 476 -26.99 -19.90 -10.52
N GLY A 477 -26.82 -20.46 -9.33
CA GLY A 477 -27.50 -21.68 -8.90
C GLY A 477 -26.58 -22.81 -8.43
N LEU A 478 -27.07 -24.05 -8.55
CA LEU A 478 -26.39 -25.23 -8.00
C LEU A 478 -25.26 -25.68 -8.92
N VAL A 479 -24.04 -25.65 -8.39
CA VAL A 479 -22.85 -26.26 -8.97
C VAL A 479 -22.72 -27.69 -8.48
N MET A 480 -22.44 -28.61 -9.40
CA MET A 480 -22.06 -30.00 -9.09
C MET A 480 -20.76 -30.34 -9.81
N ILE A 481 -19.80 -30.87 -9.06
CA ILE A 481 -18.51 -31.38 -9.55
C ILE A 481 -18.50 -32.88 -9.28
N THR A 482 -18.38 -33.69 -10.34
CA THR A 482 -18.42 -35.16 -10.25
C THR A 482 -17.31 -35.77 -11.11
N PRO A 483 -16.71 -36.89 -10.72
CA PRO A 483 -15.80 -37.63 -11.60
C PRO A 483 -16.52 -38.06 -12.88
N MET A 484 -15.82 -38.02 -14.02
CA MET A 484 -16.32 -38.62 -15.25
C MET A 484 -16.30 -40.16 -15.14
N PRO A 485 -17.38 -40.84 -15.54
CA PRO A 485 -17.46 -42.31 -15.49
C PRO A 485 -16.55 -43.02 -16.50
#